data_AF-A0AAJ2Q0S3-F1
#
_entry.id   AF-A0AAJ2Q0S3-F1
#
_cell.length_a   1.000
_cell.length_b   1.000
_cell.length_c   1.000
_cell.angle_alpha   90.00
_cell.angle_beta   90.00
_cell.angle_gamma   90.00
#
_symmetry.space_group_name_H-M   'P 1'
#
loop_
_entity.id
_entity.type
_entity.pdbx_description
1 polymer ?
#
loop_
_entity_poly.entity_id
_entity_poly.type
_entity_poly.pdbx_seq_one_letter_code
_entity_poly.pdbx_strand_id
1 'polypeptide(L)' 'MFRTVTVGIDGSRESLAAAEWAAREARLRTLPLRLVNVWEPVPEPMGREPVLGTGTRPDGQDGRAGPAASGE' A
#
# COMPACT_ATOMS: atom_id res chain seq x y z
N MET A 1 -16.20 11.40 -36.08
CA MET A 1 -15.37 10.84 -34.99
C MET A 1 -14.49 11.95 -34.44
N PHE A 2 -14.60 12.30 -33.16
CA PHE A 2 -13.69 13.26 -32.54
C PHE A 2 -12.31 12.60 -32.40
N ARG A 3 -11.28 13.21 -32.98
CA ARG A 3 -9.90 12.72 -32.88
C ARG A 3 -9.28 13.29 -31.60
N THR A 4 -8.47 12.49 -30.91
CA THR A 4 -7.84 12.85 -29.63
C THR A 4 -6.40 12.36 -29.64
N VAL A 5 -5.49 13.17 -29.12
CA VAL A 5 -4.10 12.73 -28.85
C VAL A 5 -4.09 12.11 -27.45
N THR A 6 -3.65 10.86 -27.34
CA THR A 6 -3.56 10.15 -26.03
C THR A 6 -2.10 9.86 -25.71
N VAL A 7 -1.71 10.07 -24.45
CA VAL A 7 -0.35 9.80 -23.95
C VAL A 7 -0.39 9.11 -22.58
N GLY A 8 0.52 8.16 -22.37
CA GLY A 8 0.70 7.43 -21.11
C GLY A 8 1.69 8.14 -20.18
N ILE A 9 1.34 8.23 -18.89
CA ILE A 9 2.14 8.84 -17.83
C ILE A 9 2.48 7.82 -16.76
N ASP A 10 3.77 7.55 -16.55
CA ASP A 10 4.29 6.66 -15.48
C ASP A 10 5.26 7.37 -14.51
N GLY A 11 5.54 8.66 -14.73
CA GLY A 11 6.44 9.47 -13.92
C GLY A 11 7.92 9.43 -14.33
N SER A 12 8.28 8.61 -15.33
CA SER A 12 9.62 8.62 -15.92
C SER A 12 9.89 9.91 -16.71
N ARG A 13 11.18 10.22 -16.95
CA ARG A 13 11.55 11.38 -17.77
C ARG A 13 11.11 11.19 -19.22
N GLU A 14 11.17 9.96 -19.70
CA GLU A 14 10.77 9.54 -21.03
C GLU A 14 9.28 9.78 -21.25
N SER A 15 8.46 9.44 -20.25
CA SER A 15 7.03 9.70 -20.27
C SER A 15 6.69 11.20 -20.22
N LEU A 16 7.42 11.99 -19.44
CA LEU A 16 7.25 13.46 -19.43
C LEU A 16 7.60 14.07 -20.80
N ALA A 17 8.69 13.63 -21.43
CA ALA A 17 9.06 14.07 -22.78
C ALA A 17 7.97 13.70 -23.82
N ALA A 18 7.36 12.52 -23.70
CA ALA A 18 6.22 12.12 -24.53
C ALA A 18 5.00 13.02 -24.29
N ALA A 19 4.72 13.39 -23.03
CA ALA A 19 3.62 14.28 -22.68
C ALA A 19 3.79 15.68 -23.29
N GLU A 20 5.01 16.23 -23.25
CA GLU A 20 5.32 17.51 -23.88
C GLU A 20 5.12 17.47 -25.39
N TRP A 21 5.58 16.40 -26.06
CA TRP A 21 5.33 16.21 -27.48
C TRP A 21 3.83 16.14 -27.79
N ALA A 22 3.08 15.33 -27.04
CA ALA A 22 1.65 15.15 -27.22
C ALA A 22 0.87 16.46 -27.02
N ALA A 23 1.26 17.29 -26.05
CA ALA A 23 0.67 18.60 -25.83
C ALA A 23 0.92 19.57 -26.99
N ARG A 24 2.14 19.59 -27.55
CA ARG A 24 2.43 20.37 -28.76
C ARG A 24 1.59 19.89 -29.93
N GLU A 25 1.50 18.58 -30.15
CA GLU A 25 0.76 18.00 -31.27
C GLU A 25 -0.75 18.25 -31.17
N ALA A 26 -1.32 18.11 -29.98
CA ALA A 26 -2.73 18.41 -29.71
C ALA A 26 -3.07 19.87 -30.02
N ARG A 27 -2.19 20.81 -29.64
CA ARG A 27 -2.33 22.24 -29.96
C ARG A 27 -2.25 22.49 -31.46
N LEU A 28 -1.26 21.93 -32.16
CA LEU A 28 -1.08 22.11 -33.61
C LEU A 28 -2.30 21.61 -34.40
N ARG A 29 -2.93 20.53 -33.94
CA ARG A 29 -4.08 19.91 -34.62
C ARG A 29 -5.44 20.39 -34.14
N THR A 30 -5.48 21.26 -33.12
CA THR A 30 -6.73 21.68 -32.46
C THR A 30 -7.54 20.46 -31.98
N LEU A 31 -6.86 19.48 -31.38
CA LEU A 31 -7.48 18.27 -30.85
C LEU A 31 -7.38 18.22 -29.33
N PRO A 32 -8.34 17.57 -28.64
CA PRO A 32 -8.20 17.26 -27.23
C PRO A 32 -6.95 16.42 -26.94
N LEU A 33 -6.32 16.67 -25.79
CA LEU A 33 -5.26 15.85 -25.22
C LEU A 33 -5.81 15.01 -24.06
N ARG A 34 -5.50 13.72 -24.04
CA ARG A 34 -5.85 12.80 -22.96
C ARG A 34 -4.59 12.19 -22.34
N LEU A 35 -4.42 12.41 -21.04
CA LEU A 35 -3.35 11.79 -20.25
C LEU A 35 -3.91 10.55 -19.55
N VAL A 36 -3.16 9.46 -19.58
CA VAL A 36 -3.54 8.18 -18.97
C VAL A 36 -2.40 7.72 -18.08
N ASN A 37 -2.69 7.42 -16.81
CA ASN A 37 -1.76 6.77 -15.90
C ASN A 37 -2.37 5.41 -15.50
N VAL A 38 -1.56 4.36 -15.50
CA VAL A 38 -1.95 3.02 -15.08
C VAL A 38 -1.08 2.65 -13.88
N TRP A 39 -1.74 2.27 -12.79
CA TRP A 39 -1.09 1.76 -11.60
C TRP A 39 -1.58 0.34 -11.36
N GLU A 40 -0.68 -0.51 -10.86
CA GLU A 40 -1.04 -1.86 -10.44
C GLU A 40 -1.67 -1.81 -9.05
N PRO A 41 -2.89 -2.33 -8.85
CA PRO A 41 -3.44 -2.48 -7.52
C PRO A 41 -2.56 -3.42 -6.71
N VAL A 42 -2.10 -2.97 -5.54
CA VAL A 42 -1.50 -3.86 -4.55
C VAL A 42 -2.58 -4.88 -4.17
N PRO A 43 -2.35 -6.19 -4.37
CA PRO A 43 -3.31 -7.20 -3.93
C PRO A 43 -3.60 -6.97 -2.45
N GLU A 44 -4.88 -6.99 -2.05
CA GLU A 44 -5.18 -7.02 -0.62
C GLU A 44 -4.41 -8.19 -0.01
N PRO A 45 -3.67 -8.00 1.10
CA PRO A 45 -2.98 -9.11 1.73
C PRO A 45 -4.02 -10.18 2.08
N MET A 46 -4.00 -11.27 1.31
CA MET A 46 -4.74 -12.49 1.61
C MET A 46 -4.13 -13.03 2.90
N GLY A 47 -4.78 -12.73 4.02
CA GLY A 47 -4.26 -13.03 5.35
C GLY A 47 -3.94 -11.78 6.15
N ARG A 48 -4.96 -10.96 6.44
CA ARG A 48 -5.08 -10.53 7.83
C ARG A 48 -5.44 -11.79 8.60
N GLU A 49 -4.43 -12.53 9.05
CA GLU A 49 -4.62 -13.51 10.12
C GLU A 49 -5.45 -12.78 11.20
N PRO A 50 -6.62 -13.29 11.59
CA PRO A 50 -7.23 -12.83 12.82
C PRO A 50 -6.12 -12.94 13.87
N VAL A 51 -5.79 -11.84 14.54
CA VAL A 51 -4.93 -11.92 15.73
C VAL A 51 -5.69 -12.84 16.68
N LEU A 52 -5.33 -14.13 16.64
CA LEU A 52 -5.93 -15.14 17.47
C LEU A 52 -5.43 -14.82 18.87
N GLY A 53 -6.32 -14.23 19.66
CA GLY A 53 -6.15 -14.09 21.09
C GLY A 53 -5.85 -15.47 21.67
N THR A 54 -4.57 -15.75 21.88
CA THR A 54 -4.06 -16.94 22.55
C THR A 54 -2.80 -16.49 23.30
N GLY A 55 -2.68 -16.63 24.61
CA GLY A 55 -3.67 -16.96 25.61
C GLY A 55 -3.30 -16.20 26.88
N THR A 56 -4.30 -15.91 27.67
CA THR A 56 -4.14 -15.60 29.09
C THR A 56 -3.29 -16.71 29.71
N ARG A 57 -2.09 -16.40 30.18
CA ARG A 57 -1.31 -17.26 31.07
C ARG A 57 -1.64 -16.86 32.51
N PRO A 58 -2.48 -17.58 33.25
CA PRO A 58 -2.54 -17.42 34.69
C PRO A 58 -1.43 -18.28 35.30
N ASP A 59 -0.17 -17.87 35.16
CA ASP A 59 0.89 -18.43 36.01
C ASP A 59 1.03 -17.53 37.22
N GLY A 60 0.27 -17.88 38.24
CA GLY A 60 0.32 -17.28 39.55
C GLY A 60 -0.13 -18.28 40.61
N GLN A 61 0.46 -19.48 40.63
CA GLN A 61 0.32 -20.45 41.73
C GLN A 61 1.61 -21.23 41.98
N ASP A 62 2.62 -20.53 42.48
CA ASP A 62 3.81 -21.14 43.07
C ASP A 62 4.01 -20.57 44.49
N GLY A 63 2.92 -20.52 45.25
CA GLY A 63 2.95 -20.31 46.70
C GLY A 63 3.41 -21.59 47.40
N ARG A 64 4.68 -21.99 47.23
CA ARG A 64 5.31 -22.92 48.17
C ARG A 64 5.58 -22.16 49.46
N ALA A 65 4.74 -22.39 50.45
CA ALA A 65 4.98 -22.05 51.84
C ALA A 65 6.36 -22.59 52.28
N GLY A 66 7.24 -21.69 52.73
CA GLY A 66 8.48 -22.06 53.40
C GLY A 66 8.18 -22.67 54.77
N PRO A 67 8.92 -23.70 55.22
CA PRO A 67 8.72 -24.27 56.55
C PRO A 67 9.15 -23.30 57.64
N ALA A 68 8.32 -23.25 58.68
CA ALA A 68 8.51 -22.52 59.92
C ALA A 68 9.75 -23.00 60.70
N ALA A 69 10.49 -22.06 61.31
CA ALA A 69 11.16 -22.26 62.59
C ALA A 69 11.61 -20.90 63.15
N SER A 70 10.81 -20.35 64.06
CA SER A 70 11.25 -19.40 65.10
C SER A 70 10.65 -19.92 66.39
N GLY A 71 11.49 -20.25 67.35
CA GLY A 71 11.08 -20.75 68.65
C GLY A 71 12.27 -21.30 69.44
N GLU A 72 12.73 -20.45 70.36
CA GLU A 72 13.67 -20.68 71.49
C GLU A 72 15.18 -20.54 71.24
#